data_AF-A0A973V6F0-F1
#
_entry.id   AF-A0A973V6F0-F1
#
_cell.length_a   1.000
_cell.length_b   1.000
_cell.length_c   1.000
_cell.angle_alpha   90.00
_cell.angle_beta   90.00
_cell.angle_gamma   90.00
#
_symmetry.space_group_name_H-M   'P 1'
#
loop_
_entity.id
_entity.type
_entity.pdbx_description
1 polymer ?
#
loop_
_entity_poly.entity_id
_entity_poly.type
_entity_poly.pdbx_seq_one_letter_code
_entity_poly.pdbx_strand_id
1 'polypeptide(L)'
;MVSQAVLLWSLLALFAVYATGWLLIPGVRQHARDARKLREASVLRRERLTTLATESTRYAGEIAVAADRAAIREARQREAWHRAQAELQTAEAAFDQADATWRRLALASEYPDPEGSFSDDESRARYLRRLLTEACIRGDLSPLVLSDALAGRDGWSAVASPAEQELRLSKVVREARRAVHRRAADRERAAWQAYVGAADQARALRAEAHAAQERAQSALALIATVRVPAARAATGPAWDAPTQILRRS
;
A
#
# COMPACT_ATOMS: atom_id res chain seq x y z
N MET A 1 87.49 22.28 -32.76
CA MET A 1 86.52 21.73 -31.78
C MET A 1 85.74 22.81 -31.02
N VAL A 2 86.26 24.03 -30.84
CA VAL A 2 85.53 25.13 -30.15
C VAL A 2 84.28 25.60 -30.93
N SER A 3 84.28 25.54 -32.26
CA SER A 3 83.19 26.06 -33.10
C SER A 3 81.87 25.30 -33.02
N GLN A 4 81.89 23.98 -32.73
CA GLN A 4 80.67 23.18 -32.57
C GLN A 4 79.99 23.41 -31.23
N ALA A 5 80.79 23.61 -30.17
CA ALA A 5 80.26 23.88 -28.84
C ALA A 5 79.48 25.19 -28.82
N VAL A 6 79.99 26.25 -29.43
CA VAL A 6 79.32 27.57 -29.48
C VAL A 6 77.98 27.49 -30.21
N LEU A 7 77.90 26.76 -31.33
CA LEU A 7 76.66 26.53 -32.08
C LEU A 7 75.60 25.78 -31.24
N LEU A 8 76.03 24.76 -30.49
CA LEU A 8 75.14 23.97 -29.66
C LEU A 8 74.59 24.77 -28.48
N TRP A 9 75.46 25.55 -27.82
CA TRP A 9 75.09 26.44 -26.72
C TRP A 9 74.17 27.58 -27.16
N SER A 10 74.38 28.15 -28.36
CA SER A 10 73.51 29.20 -28.89
C SER A 10 72.15 28.67 -29.35
N LEU A 11 72.07 27.46 -29.93
CA LEU A 11 70.80 26.77 -30.18
C LEU A 11 70.03 26.48 -28.89
N LEU A 12 70.71 26.00 -27.85
CA LEU A 12 70.11 25.76 -26.52
C LEU A 12 69.61 27.06 -25.90
N ALA A 13 70.38 28.15 -25.97
CA ALA A 13 69.99 29.45 -25.46
C ALA A 13 68.78 30.02 -26.21
N LEU A 14 68.76 29.91 -27.55
CA LEU A 14 67.64 30.35 -28.37
C LEU A 14 66.38 29.53 -28.09
N PHE A 15 66.50 28.21 -27.94
CA PHE A 15 65.40 27.33 -27.59
C PHE A 15 64.86 27.63 -26.20
N ALA A 16 65.74 27.90 -25.23
CA ALA A 16 65.37 28.29 -23.88
C ALA A 16 64.60 29.63 -23.87
N VAL A 17 65.07 30.63 -24.62
CA VAL A 17 64.40 31.95 -24.76
C VAL A 17 63.07 31.81 -25.49
N TYR A 18 62.99 30.98 -26.53
CA TYR A 18 61.75 30.73 -27.25
C TYR A 18 60.73 29.99 -26.38
N ALA A 19 61.15 28.98 -25.63
CA ALA A 19 60.30 28.25 -24.69
C ALA A 19 59.81 29.14 -23.54
N THR A 20 60.67 30.02 -22.99
CA THR A 20 60.26 30.98 -21.95
C THR A 20 59.37 32.09 -22.50
N GLY A 21 59.65 32.60 -23.70
CA GLY A 21 58.81 33.58 -24.39
C GLY A 21 57.42 33.03 -24.71
N TRP A 22 57.33 31.79 -25.19
CA TRP A 22 56.06 31.10 -25.44
C TRP A 22 55.26 30.88 -24.15
N LEU A 23 55.93 30.63 -23.02
CA LEU A 23 55.31 30.53 -21.69
C LEU A 23 54.80 31.88 -21.14
N LEU A 24 55.33 33.00 -21.62
CA LEU A 24 54.94 34.36 -21.24
C LEU A 24 53.80 34.92 -22.10
N ILE A 25 53.41 34.23 -23.19
CA ILE A 25 52.25 34.63 -24.02
C ILE A 25 50.99 34.52 -23.15
N PRO A 26 50.32 35.64 -22.81
CA PRO A 26 49.19 35.64 -21.88
C PRO A 26 48.02 34.76 -22.33
N GLY A 27 47.85 34.58 -23.65
CA GLY A 27 46.81 33.73 -24.23
C GLY A 27 46.93 32.24 -23.86
N VAL A 28 48.15 31.67 -23.83
CA VAL A 28 48.34 30.24 -23.50
C VAL A 28 48.05 29.97 -22.02
N ARG A 29 48.46 30.89 -21.13
CA ARG A 29 48.15 30.82 -19.70
C ARG A 29 46.67 31.01 -19.40
N GLN A 30 45.98 31.89 -20.13
CA GLN A 30 44.53 32.07 -20.03
C GLN A 30 43.79 30.81 -20.48
N HIS A 31 44.14 30.23 -21.63
CA HIS A 31 43.56 28.98 -22.11
C HIS A 31 43.74 27.81 -21.11
N ALA A 32 44.91 27.69 -20.50
CA ALA A 32 45.15 26.67 -19.47
C ALA A 32 44.29 26.89 -18.20
N ARG A 33 44.10 28.14 -17.77
CA ARG A 33 43.24 28.49 -16.63
C ARG A 33 41.77 28.23 -16.94
N ASP A 34 41.30 28.58 -18.13
CA ASP A 34 39.91 28.37 -18.54
C ASP A 34 39.62 26.88 -18.73
N ALA A 35 40.54 26.11 -19.31
CA ALA A 35 40.45 24.65 -19.37
C ALA A 35 40.38 24.01 -17.97
N ARG A 36 41.12 24.55 -16.99
CA ARG A 36 41.06 24.08 -15.59
C ARG A 36 39.71 24.41 -14.95
N LYS A 37 39.20 25.64 -15.11
CA LYS A 37 37.87 26.01 -14.61
C LYS A 37 36.76 25.16 -15.21
N LEU A 38 36.84 24.85 -16.52
CA LEU A 38 35.90 23.96 -17.20
C LEU A 38 35.97 22.53 -16.65
N ARG A 39 37.18 22.01 -16.37
CA ARG A 39 37.35 20.70 -15.71
C ARG A 39 36.75 20.69 -14.31
N GLU A 40 37.09 21.68 -13.47
CA GLU A 40 36.55 21.81 -12.11
C GLU A 40 35.01 21.93 -12.14
N ALA A 41 34.45 22.73 -13.04
CA ALA A 41 33.00 22.83 -13.25
C ALA A 41 32.37 21.51 -13.71
N SER A 42 33.05 20.73 -14.56
CA SER A 42 32.56 19.42 -15.01
C SER A 42 32.57 18.37 -13.89
N VAL A 43 33.56 18.41 -13.01
CA VAL A 43 33.65 17.53 -11.83
C VAL A 43 32.52 17.87 -10.86
N LEU A 44 32.34 19.14 -10.51
CA LEU A 44 31.24 19.59 -9.64
C LEU A 44 29.86 19.26 -10.22
N ARG A 45 29.68 19.41 -11.54
CA ARG A 45 28.43 19.03 -12.22
C ARG A 45 28.18 17.53 -12.11
N ARG A 46 29.21 16.71 -12.30
CA ARG A 46 29.10 15.25 -12.17
C ARG A 46 28.77 14.84 -10.75
N GLU A 47 29.44 15.40 -9.75
CA GLU A 47 29.17 15.16 -8.32
C GLU A 47 27.70 15.47 -7.98
N ARG A 48 27.20 16.65 -8.39
CA ARG A 48 25.79 17.02 -8.20
C ARG A 48 24.83 16.02 -8.85
N LEU A 49 25.11 15.61 -10.08
CA LEU A 49 24.28 14.62 -10.78
C LEU A 49 24.31 13.25 -10.09
N THR A 50 25.48 12.80 -9.62
CA THR A 50 25.61 11.53 -8.88
C THR A 50 24.83 11.55 -7.58
N THR A 51 24.87 12.65 -6.84
CA THR A 51 24.06 12.82 -5.63
C THR A 51 22.57 12.76 -5.96
N LEU A 52 22.11 13.54 -6.95
CA LEU A 52 20.71 13.56 -7.37
C LEU A 52 20.21 12.18 -7.83
N ALA A 53 21.02 11.41 -8.58
CA ALA A 53 20.62 10.07 -9.01
C ALA A 53 20.57 9.08 -7.85
N THR A 54 21.48 9.21 -6.88
CA THR A 54 21.50 8.36 -5.69
C THR A 54 20.26 8.62 -4.82
N GLU A 55 19.93 9.91 -4.61
CA GLU A 55 18.72 10.33 -3.90
C GLU A 55 17.45 9.87 -4.63
N SER A 56 17.39 10.04 -5.96
CA SER A 56 16.25 9.60 -6.76
C SER A 56 16.05 8.08 -6.71
N THR A 57 17.13 7.31 -6.75
CA THR A 57 17.08 5.84 -6.65
C THR A 57 16.64 5.39 -5.26
N ARG A 58 17.15 6.04 -4.20
CA ARG A 58 16.73 5.77 -2.82
C ARG A 58 15.23 6.04 -2.65
N TYR A 59 14.78 7.22 -3.07
CA TYR A 59 13.38 7.61 -2.99
C TYR A 59 12.48 6.66 -3.80
N ALA A 60 12.88 6.26 -5.02
CA ALA A 60 12.14 5.27 -5.80
C ALA A 60 12.00 3.92 -5.05
N GLY A 61 13.07 3.47 -4.39
CA GLY A 61 13.04 2.28 -3.54
C GLY A 61 12.09 2.42 -2.33
N GLU A 62 12.10 3.57 -1.65
CA GLU A 62 11.22 3.85 -0.52
C GLU A 62 9.73 3.84 -0.92
N ILE A 63 9.40 4.51 -2.03
CA ILE A 63 8.03 4.56 -2.54
C ILE A 63 7.58 3.19 -3.05
N ALA A 64 8.47 2.41 -3.68
CA ALA A 64 8.15 1.04 -4.09
C ALA A 64 7.75 0.17 -2.88
N VAL A 65 8.52 0.23 -1.78
CA VAL A 65 8.19 -0.48 -0.54
C VAL A 65 6.87 0.02 0.05
N ALA A 66 6.59 1.33 0.00
CA ALA A 66 5.33 1.88 0.46
C ALA A 66 4.14 1.38 -0.39
N ALA A 67 4.30 1.31 -1.71
CA ALA A 67 3.31 0.78 -2.64
C ALA A 67 3.01 -0.70 -2.37
N ASP A 68 4.03 -1.52 -2.13
CA ASP A 68 3.85 -2.94 -1.79
C ASP A 68 3.09 -3.12 -0.46
N ARG A 69 3.44 -2.34 0.56
CA ARG A 69 2.72 -2.35 1.85
C ARG A 69 1.26 -1.93 1.68
N ALA A 70 1.01 -0.93 0.84
CA ALA A 70 -0.36 -0.49 0.54
C ALA A 70 -1.15 -1.56 -0.21
N ALA A 71 -0.52 -2.29 -1.14
CA ALA A 71 -1.15 -3.42 -1.83
C ALA A 71 -1.54 -4.56 -0.86
N ILE A 72 -0.67 -4.90 0.10
CA ILE A 72 -0.98 -5.89 1.14
C ILE A 72 -2.15 -5.40 2.01
N ARG A 73 -2.17 -4.11 2.37
CA ARG A 73 -3.28 -3.52 3.15
C ARG A 73 -4.59 -3.57 2.38
N GLU A 74 -4.58 -3.20 1.10
CA GLU A 74 -5.73 -3.30 0.20
C GLU A 74 -6.30 -4.72 0.17
N ALA A 75 -5.44 -5.73 0.00
CA ALA A 75 -5.85 -7.14 -0.03
C ALA A 75 -6.52 -7.57 1.29
N ARG A 76 -5.94 -7.20 2.44
CA ARG A 76 -6.53 -7.50 3.76
C ARG A 76 -7.89 -6.83 3.97
N GLN A 77 -8.04 -5.59 3.52
CA GLN A 77 -9.33 -4.89 3.63
C GLN A 77 -10.38 -5.49 2.70
N ARG A 78 -9.98 -5.95 1.50
CA ARG A 78 -10.88 -6.67 0.60
C ARG A 78 -11.40 -7.96 1.23
N GLU A 79 -10.53 -8.74 1.87
CA GLU A 79 -10.92 -9.94 2.59
C GLU A 79 -11.84 -9.63 3.78
N ALA A 80 -11.56 -8.56 4.53
CA ALA A 80 -12.42 -8.11 5.62
C ALA A 80 -13.81 -7.70 5.12
N TRP A 81 -13.89 -6.99 3.99
CA TRP A 81 -15.15 -6.63 3.34
C TRP A 81 -15.94 -7.86 2.89
N HIS A 82 -15.31 -8.84 2.24
CA HIS A 82 -15.99 -10.08 1.85
C HIS A 82 -16.55 -10.86 3.04
N ARG A 83 -15.82 -10.90 4.17
CA ARG A 83 -16.35 -11.51 5.40
C ARG A 83 -17.57 -10.76 5.93
N ALA A 84 -17.51 -9.43 5.98
CA ALA A 84 -18.64 -8.61 6.41
C ALA A 84 -19.86 -8.75 5.48
N GLN A 85 -19.62 -8.90 4.16
CA GLN A 85 -20.66 -9.16 3.17
C GLN A 85 -21.34 -10.52 3.40
N ALA A 86 -20.57 -11.57 3.64
CA ALA A 86 -21.12 -12.90 3.94
C ALA A 86 -21.93 -12.91 5.25
N GLU A 87 -21.47 -12.17 6.27
CA GLU A 87 -22.23 -11.99 7.51
C GLU A 87 -23.54 -11.22 7.29
N LEU A 88 -23.52 -10.16 6.47
CA LEU A 88 -24.73 -9.42 6.09
C LEU A 88 -25.73 -10.33 5.38
N GLN A 89 -25.31 -11.12 4.39
CA GLN A 89 -26.17 -12.06 3.67
C GLN A 89 -26.79 -13.11 4.61
N THR A 90 -25.99 -13.64 5.53
CA THR A 90 -26.49 -14.58 6.55
C THR A 90 -27.54 -13.92 7.44
N ALA A 91 -27.30 -12.68 7.86
CA ALA A 91 -28.24 -11.94 8.70
C ALA A 91 -29.52 -11.53 7.97
N GLU A 92 -29.42 -11.20 6.69
CA GLU A 92 -30.55 -10.92 5.79
C GLU A 92 -31.44 -12.15 5.62
N ALA A 93 -30.87 -13.31 5.27
CA ALA A 93 -31.62 -14.56 5.15
C ALA A 93 -32.33 -14.95 6.45
N ALA A 94 -31.67 -14.77 7.60
CA ALA A 94 -32.27 -15.03 8.92
C ALA A 94 -33.41 -14.05 9.25
N PHE A 95 -33.28 -12.78 8.85
CA PHE A 95 -34.35 -11.79 9.00
C PHE A 95 -35.54 -12.13 8.11
N ASP A 96 -35.32 -12.46 6.83
CA ASP A 96 -36.38 -12.82 5.89
C ASP A 96 -37.14 -14.06 6.35
N GLN A 97 -36.44 -15.07 6.87
CA GLN A 97 -37.08 -16.26 7.46
C GLN A 97 -37.96 -15.92 8.67
N ALA A 98 -37.48 -15.05 9.56
CA ALA A 98 -38.24 -14.60 10.73
C ALA A 98 -39.45 -13.75 10.31
N ASP A 99 -39.29 -12.87 9.34
CA ASP A 99 -40.35 -12.01 8.79
C ASP A 99 -41.43 -12.84 8.09
N ALA A 100 -41.05 -13.82 7.26
CA ALA A 100 -41.98 -14.74 6.62
C ALA A 100 -42.74 -15.60 7.64
N THR A 101 -42.09 -16.03 8.73
CA THR A 101 -42.75 -16.79 9.80
C THR A 101 -43.74 -15.92 10.56
N TRP A 102 -43.36 -14.69 10.91
CA TRP A 102 -44.27 -13.74 11.55
C TRP A 102 -45.49 -13.42 10.68
N ARG A 103 -45.31 -13.19 9.36
CA ARG A 103 -46.43 -12.94 8.44
C ARG A 103 -47.38 -14.13 8.34
N ARG A 104 -46.84 -15.34 8.26
CA ARG A 104 -47.66 -16.57 8.25
C ARG A 104 -48.48 -16.73 9.53
N LEU A 105 -47.86 -16.47 10.69
CA LEU A 105 -48.56 -16.53 11.98
C LEU A 105 -49.58 -15.39 12.15
N ALA A 106 -49.28 -14.19 11.64
CA ALA A 106 -50.22 -13.08 11.68
C ALA A 106 -51.49 -13.41 10.88
N LEU A 107 -51.33 -13.99 9.68
CA LEU A 107 -52.48 -14.47 8.89
C LEU A 107 -53.23 -15.62 9.59
N ALA A 108 -52.51 -16.55 10.23
CA ALA A 108 -53.14 -17.64 10.97
C ALA A 108 -53.93 -17.15 12.20
N SER A 109 -53.47 -16.09 12.86
CA SER A 109 -54.13 -15.52 14.05
C SER A 109 -55.47 -14.84 13.75
N GLU A 110 -55.80 -14.59 12.48
CA GLU A 110 -57.11 -14.09 12.08
C GLU A 110 -58.20 -15.18 12.12
N TYR A 111 -57.79 -16.45 12.17
CA TYR A 111 -58.71 -17.58 12.26
C TYR A 111 -58.95 -17.96 13.72
N PRO A 112 -60.21 -18.25 14.12
CA PRO A 112 -60.51 -18.75 15.45
C PRO A 112 -59.74 -20.03 15.75
N ASP A 113 -59.24 -20.16 16.98
CA ASP A 113 -58.61 -21.40 17.42
C ASP A 113 -59.60 -22.57 17.29
N PRO A 114 -59.16 -23.73 16.78
CA PRO A 114 -60.00 -24.93 16.77
C PRO A 114 -60.41 -25.25 18.22
N GLU A 115 -61.71 -25.51 18.43
CA GLU A 115 -62.25 -25.88 19.74
C GLU A 115 -61.46 -27.08 20.30
N GLY A 116 -60.88 -26.91 21.51
CA GLY A 116 -60.18 -27.97 22.23
C GLY A 116 -58.65 -27.98 22.14
N SER A 117 -58.00 -26.94 21.60
CA SER A 117 -56.53 -26.95 21.43
C SER A 117 -55.74 -27.04 22.75
N PHE A 118 -56.26 -26.50 23.87
CA PHE A 118 -55.73 -26.70 25.23
C PHE A 118 -56.87 -26.64 26.24
N SER A 119 -56.98 -27.62 27.14
CA SER A 119 -58.10 -27.69 28.10
C SER A 119 -57.85 -26.92 29.41
N ASP A 120 -56.60 -26.52 29.70
CA ASP A 120 -56.25 -25.78 30.92
C ASP A 120 -55.13 -24.73 30.71
N ASP A 121 -55.04 -23.78 31.65
CA ASP A 121 -54.02 -22.72 31.67
C ASP A 121 -52.60 -23.24 31.89
N GLU A 122 -52.46 -24.32 32.66
CA GLU A 122 -51.15 -24.90 32.99
C GLU A 122 -50.47 -25.52 31.76
N SER A 123 -51.25 -26.13 30.85
CA SER A 123 -50.74 -26.66 29.59
C SER A 123 -50.32 -25.55 28.64
N ARG A 124 -51.05 -24.42 28.62
CA ARG A 124 -50.63 -23.21 27.88
C ARG A 124 -49.34 -22.62 28.45
N ALA A 125 -49.21 -22.54 29.77
CA ALA A 125 -48.00 -22.03 30.42
C ALA A 125 -46.77 -22.92 30.15
N ARG A 126 -46.93 -24.25 30.18
CA ARG A 126 -45.86 -25.20 29.82
C ARG A 126 -45.47 -25.09 28.35
N TYR A 127 -46.44 -24.91 27.46
CA TYR A 127 -46.20 -24.69 26.03
C TYR A 127 -45.37 -23.43 25.79
N LEU A 128 -45.79 -22.30 26.36
CA LEU A 128 -45.08 -21.03 26.28
C LEU A 128 -43.64 -21.14 26.81
N ARG A 129 -43.46 -21.76 27.97
CA ARG A 129 -42.13 -21.97 28.56
C ARG A 129 -41.22 -22.78 27.64
N ARG A 130 -41.75 -23.84 27.01
CA ARG A 130 -41.00 -24.65 26.05
C ARG A 130 -40.58 -23.84 24.83
N LEU A 131 -41.51 -23.12 24.20
CA LEU A 131 -41.23 -22.27 23.05
C LEU A 131 -40.17 -21.20 23.34
N LEU A 132 -40.30 -20.51 24.48
CA LEU A 132 -39.35 -19.49 24.90
C LEU A 132 -37.96 -20.07 25.17
N THR A 133 -37.90 -21.23 25.83
CA THR A 133 -36.64 -21.93 26.12
C THR A 133 -35.95 -22.38 24.82
N GLU A 134 -36.69 -22.96 23.87
CA GLU A 134 -36.15 -23.37 22.57
C GLU A 134 -35.62 -22.15 21.78
N ALA A 135 -36.36 -21.03 21.76
CA ALA A 135 -35.91 -19.80 21.13
C ALA A 135 -34.65 -19.21 21.79
N CYS A 136 -34.55 -19.28 23.12
CA CYS A 136 -33.35 -18.85 23.84
C CYS A 136 -32.14 -19.74 23.53
N ILE A 137 -32.31 -21.06 23.48
CA ILE A 137 -31.23 -22.02 23.15
C ILE A 137 -30.70 -21.79 21.73
N ARG A 138 -31.57 -21.46 20.77
CA ARG A 138 -31.17 -21.10 19.40
C ARG A 138 -30.50 -19.72 19.30
N GLY A 139 -30.50 -18.93 20.37
CA GLY A 139 -30.00 -17.55 20.38
C GLY A 139 -30.93 -16.57 19.65
N ASP A 140 -32.18 -16.95 19.39
CA ASP A 140 -33.21 -16.07 18.82
C ASP A 140 -33.73 -15.06 19.85
N LEU A 141 -33.61 -15.40 21.13
CA LEU A 141 -34.10 -14.63 22.27
C LEU A 141 -32.99 -14.38 23.29
N SER A 142 -32.91 -13.18 23.85
CA SER A 142 -31.99 -12.87 24.94
C SER A 142 -32.44 -13.54 26.25
N PRO A 143 -31.51 -14.01 27.11
CA PRO A 143 -31.85 -14.53 28.44
C PRO A 143 -32.65 -13.55 29.31
N LEU A 144 -32.45 -12.25 29.10
CA LEU A 144 -33.22 -11.21 29.81
C LEU A 144 -34.69 -11.24 29.39
N VAL A 145 -34.95 -11.29 28.07
CA VAL A 145 -36.30 -11.36 27.49
C VAL A 145 -36.99 -12.67 27.89
N LEU A 146 -36.23 -13.76 28.01
CA LEU A 146 -36.74 -15.03 28.55
C LEU A 146 -37.20 -14.87 30.00
N SER A 147 -36.38 -14.23 30.84
CA SER A 147 -36.72 -13.97 32.25
C SER A 147 -37.95 -13.08 32.39
N ASP A 148 -38.05 -12.01 31.59
CA ASP A 148 -39.20 -11.10 31.57
C ASP A 148 -40.47 -11.81 31.13
N ALA A 149 -40.40 -12.63 30.07
CA ALA A 149 -41.54 -13.40 29.58
C ALA A 149 -42.02 -14.47 30.58
N LEU A 150 -41.10 -15.18 31.25
CA LEU A 150 -41.44 -16.16 32.28
C LEU A 150 -42.02 -15.52 33.55
N ALA A 151 -41.71 -14.26 33.81
CA ALA A 151 -42.26 -13.49 34.91
C ALA A 151 -43.57 -12.76 34.56
N GLY A 152 -44.11 -12.96 33.35
CA GLY A 152 -45.34 -12.30 32.89
C GLY A 152 -45.22 -10.78 32.69
N ARG A 153 -43.99 -10.26 32.53
CA ARG A 153 -43.73 -8.84 32.23
C ARG A 153 -43.90 -8.57 30.74
N ASP A 154 -43.85 -7.30 30.32
CA ASP A 154 -43.96 -6.88 28.91
C ASP A 154 -45.17 -7.43 28.15
N GLY A 155 -46.27 -7.62 28.88
CA GLY A 155 -47.54 -8.08 28.34
C GLY A 155 -47.61 -9.58 28.06
N TRP A 156 -46.57 -10.37 28.34
CA TRP A 156 -46.60 -11.83 28.24
C TRP A 156 -47.63 -12.40 29.22
N SER A 157 -48.72 -12.98 28.68
CA SER A 157 -49.78 -13.60 29.48
C SER A 157 -49.82 -15.10 29.20
N ALA A 158 -49.76 -15.91 30.26
CA ALA A 158 -49.94 -17.35 30.17
C ALA A 158 -51.38 -17.74 29.78
N VAL A 159 -52.34 -16.82 29.94
CA VAL A 159 -53.76 -17.00 29.61
C VAL A 159 -54.05 -16.69 28.13
N ALA A 160 -53.11 -16.04 27.43
CA ALA A 160 -53.23 -15.75 26.00
C ALA A 160 -53.34 -17.05 25.19
N SER A 161 -53.97 -16.97 24.01
CA SER A 161 -54.06 -18.14 23.15
C SER A 161 -52.68 -18.60 22.66
N PRO A 162 -52.48 -19.90 22.39
CA PRO A 162 -51.21 -20.39 21.84
C PRO A 162 -50.81 -19.66 20.55
N ALA A 163 -51.78 -19.35 19.68
CA ALA A 163 -51.56 -18.59 18.46
C ALA A 163 -51.06 -17.16 18.75
N GLU A 164 -51.64 -16.46 19.73
CA GLU A 164 -51.19 -15.15 20.17
C GLU A 164 -49.77 -15.19 20.78
N GLN A 165 -49.45 -16.25 21.53
CA GLN A 165 -48.14 -16.46 22.12
C GLN A 165 -47.06 -16.68 21.05
N GLU A 166 -47.34 -17.51 20.04
CA GLU A 166 -46.44 -17.74 18.90
C GLU A 166 -46.28 -16.49 18.04
N LEU A 167 -47.37 -15.75 17.80
CA LEU A 167 -47.33 -14.49 17.07
C LEU A 167 -46.47 -13.45 17.80
N ARG A 168 -46.62 -13.33 19.12
CA ARG A 168 -45.78 -12.43 19.93
C ARG A 168 -44.32 -12.86 19.92
N LEU A 169 -44.04 -14.15 20.09
CA LEU A 169 -42.68 -14.68 20.03
C LEU A 169 -42.03 -14.41 18.67
N SER A 170 -42.72 -14.73 17.57
CA SER A 170 -42.20 -14.50 16.22
C SER A 170 -41.95 -13.02 15.94
N LYS A 171 -42.78 -12.10 16.48
CA LYS A 171 -42.52 -10.66 16.40
C LYS A 171 -41.24 -10.26 17.13
N VAL A 172 -41.01 -10.78 18.34
CA VAL A 172 -39.78 -10.50 19.11
C VAL A 172 -38.56 -11.03 18.38
N VAL A 173 -38.61 -12.27 17.88
CA VAL A 173 -37.52 -12.87 17.09
C VAL A 173 -37.24 -12.06 15.82
N ARG A 174 -38.28 -11.65 15.09
CA ARG A 174 -38.15 -10.78 13.91
C ARG A 174 -37.43 -9.48 14.22
N GLU A 175 -37.80 -8.77 15.29
CA GLU A 175 -37.14 -7.52 15.66
C GLU A 175 -35.69 -7.74 16.12
N ALA A 176 -35.41 -8.84 16.84
CA ALA A 176 -34.05 -9.22 17.19
C ALA A 176 -33.19 -9.48 15.95
N ARG A 177 -33.70 -10.25 14.98
CA ARG A 177 -33.02 -10.51 13.69
C ARG A 177 -32.85 -9.24 12.86
N ARG A 178 -33.84 -8.34 12.87
CA ARG A 178 -33.73 -7.02 12.24
C ARG A 178 -32.60 -6.18 12.83
N ALA A 179 -32.44 -6.19 14.16
CA ALA A 179 -31.35 -5.49 14.83
C ALA A 179 -29.98 -6.07 14.46
N VAL A 180 -29.86 -7.40 14.37
CA VAL A 180 -28.64 -8.07 13.92
C VAL A 180 -28.32 -7.72 12.46
N HIS A 181 -29.31 -7.77 11.57
CA HIS A 181 -29.16 -7.37 10.17
C HIS A 181 -28.67 -5.92 10.03
N ARG A 182 -29.26 -4.98 10.77
CA ARG A 182 -28.80 -3.57 10.78
C ARG A 182 -27.33 -3.44 11.20
N ARG A 183 -26.94 -4.11 12.29
CA ARG A 183 -25.54 -4.13 12.76
C ARG A 183 -24.59 -4.77 11.75
N ALA A 184 -25.03 -5.81 11.03
CA ALA A 184 -24.25 -6.42 9.96
C ALA A 184 -24.09 -5.46 8.78
N ALA A 185 -25.15 -4.75 8.39
CA ALA A 185 -25.12 -3.73 7.34
C ALA A 185 -24.20 -2.55 7.70
N ASP A 186 -24.20 -2.10 8.95
CA ASP A 186 -23.27 -1.07 9.43
C ASP A 186 -21.80 -1.53 9.34
N ARG A 187 -21.52 -2.78 9.73
CA ARG A 187 -20.18 -3.36 9.64
C ARG A 187 -19.72 -3.57 8.20
N GLU A 188 -20.60 -4.01 7.31
CA GLU A 188 -20.31 -4.13 5.89
C GLU A 188 -19.99 -2.77 5.27
N ARG A 189 -20.79 -1.74 5.54
CA ARG A 189 -20.54 -0.37 5.07
C ARG A 189 -19.20 0.17 5.55
N ALA A 190 -18.88 -0.03 6.82
CA ALA A 190 -17.59 0.40 7.38
C ALA A 190 -16.41 -0.33 6.72
N ALA A 191 -16.54 -1.65 6.50
CA ALA A 191 -15.52 -2.45 5.83
C ALA A 191 -15.34 -2.05 4.35
N TRP A 192 -16.45 -1.75 3.66
CA TRP A 192 -16.44 -1.23 2.30
C TRP A 192 -15.69 0.10 2.20
N GLN A 193 -16.00 1.06 3.07
CA GLN A 193 -15.30 2.36 3.10
C GLN A 193 -13.81 2.20 3.37
N ALA A 194 -13.43 1.32 4.30
CA ALA A 194 -12.03 1.02 4.60
C ALA A 194 -11.30 0.38 3.40
N TYR A 195 -11.96 -0.52 2.68
CA TYR A 195 -11.45 -1.12 1.45
C TYR A 195 -11.25 -0.08 0.36
N VAL A 196 -12.25 0.77 0.08
CA VAL A 196 -12.16 1.82 -0.94
C VAL A 196 -10.98 2.76 -0.64
N GLY A 197 -10.86 3.24 0.60
CA GLY A 197 -9.75 4.10 1.00
C GLY A 197 -8.37 3.43 0.86
N ALA A 198 -8.26 2.13 1.19
CA ALA A 198 -7.03 1.37 1.00
C ALA A 198 -6.70 1.16 -0.48
N ALA A 199 -7.70 0.92 -1.34
CA ALA A 199 -7.52 0.76 -2.77
C ALA A 199 -7.05 2.06 -3.43
N ASP A 200 -7.63 3.21 -3.06
CA ASP A 200 -7.21 4.51 -3.56
C ASP A 200 -5.79 4.87 -3.13
N GLN A 201 -5.43 4.62 -1.86
CA GLN A 201 -4.07 4.79 -1.37
C GLN A 201 -3.08 3.90 -2.15
N ALA A 202 -3.43 2.64 -2.39
CA ALA A 202 -2.57 1.72 -3.13
C ALA A 202 -2.40 2.13 -4.60
N ARG A 203 -3.46 2.63 -5.26
CA ARG A 203 -3.37 3.18 -6.63
C ARG A 203 -2.46 4.41 -6.68
N ALA A 204 -2.62 5.36 -5.75
CA ALA A 204 -1.80 6.55 -5.68
C ALA A 204 -0.32 6.22 -5.51
N LEU A 205 0.01 5.34 -4.56
CA LEU A 205 1.40 4.93 -4.30
C LEU A 205 2.01 4.14 -5.45
N ARG A 206 1.23 3.30 -6.16
CA ARG A 206 1.72 2.62 -7.37
C ARG A 206 2.06 3.62 -8.48
N ALA A 207 1.21 4.62 -8.70
CA ALA A 207 1.48 5.68 -9.67
C ALA A 207 2.72 6.49 -9.30
N GLU A 208 2.89 6.84 -8.02
CA GLU A 208 4.05 7.57 -7.54
C GLU A 208 5.33 6.74 -7.59
N ALA A 209 5.27 5.44 -7.30
CA ALA A 209 6.40 4.52 -7.46
C ALA A 209 6.89 4.49 -8.91
N HIS A 210 5.96 4.42 -9.87
CA HIS A 210 6.28 4.44 -11.30
C HIS A 210 6.97 5.76 -11.69
N ALA A 211 6.41 6.90 -11.28
CA ALA A 211 6.99 8.21 -11.55
C ALA A 211 8.37 8.39 -10.89
N ALA A 212 8.55 7.89 -9.67
CA ALA A 212 9.83 7.93 -8.97
C ALA A 212 10.89 7.08 -9.70
N GLN A 213 10.49 5.91 -10.21
CA GLN A 213 11.37 5.04 -10.98
C GLN A 213 11.80 5.69 -12.30
N GLU A 214 10.89 6.33 -13.03
CA GLU A 214 11.20 7.08 -14.26
C GLU A 214 12.18 8.23 -13.99
N ARG A 215 12.00 8.97 -12.88
CA ARG A 215 12.94 10.04 -12.47
C ARG A 215 14.31 9.47 -12.14
N ALA A 216 14.38 8.35 -11.42
CA ALA A 216 15.64 7.69 -11.09
C ALA A 216 16.39 7.24 -12.36
N GLN A 217 15.69 6.61 -13.31
CA GLN A 217 16.25 6.21 -14.60
C GLN A 217 16.76 7.40 -15.41
N SER A 218 15.99 8.49 -15.44
CA SER A 218 16.38 9.73 -16.12
C SER A 218 17.64 10.35 -15.51
N ALA A 219 17.75 10.38 -14.19
CA ALA A 219 18.93 10.88 -13.49
C ALA A 219 20.19 10.03 -13.77
N LEU A 220 20.04 8.70 -13.82
CA LEU A 220 21.11 7.78 -14.19
C LEU A 220 21.56 7.97 -15.65
N ALA A 221 20.61 8.14 -16.57
CA ALA A 221 20.91 8.41 -17.98
C ALA A 221 21.68 9.74 -18.15
N LEU A 222 21.31 10.79 -17.41
CA LEU A 222 22.04 12.06 -17.43
C LEU A 222 23.50 11.90 -17.00
N ILE A 223 23.79 11.11 -15.96
CA ILE A 223 25.17 10.83 -15.55
C ILE A 223 25.95 10.13 -16.67
N ALA A 224 25.34 9.15 -17.33
CA ALA A 224 25.98 8.40 -18.41
C ALA A 224 26.37 9.28 -19.61
N THR A 225 25.58 10.33 -19.88
CA THR A 225 25.89 11.29 -20.98
C THR A 225 27.04 12.24 -20.67
N VAL A 226 27.39 12.45 -19.40
CA VAL A 226 28.53 13.30 -19.01
C VAL A 226 29.84 12.54 -19.24
N ARG A 227 30.35 12.60 -20.48
CA ARG A 227 31.70 12.14 -20.84
C ARG A 227 32.74 12.94 -20.06
N VAL A 228 33.58 12.24 -19.29
CA VAL A 228 34.84 12.81 -18.83
C VAL A 228 35.69 13.01 -20.09
N PRO A 229 36.20 14.21 -20.38
CA PRO A 229 37.29 14.31 -21.34
C PRO A 229 38.41 13.49 -20.76
N ALA A 230 38.65 12.28 -21.32
CA ALA A 230 39.78 11.47 -20.97
C ALA A 230 40.98 12.41 -21.00
N ALA A 231 41.64 12.57 -19.85
CA ALA A 231 42.93 13.21 -19.84
C ALA A 231 43.72 12.46 -20.89
N ARG A 232 43.97 13.10 -22.03
CA ARG A 232 44.81 12.54 -23.08
C ARG A 232 46.12 12.32 -22.36
N ALA A 233 46.33 11.08 -21.92
CA ALA A 233 47.58 10.66 -21.34
C ALA A 233 48.57 11.13 -22.38
N ALA A 234 49.41 12.08 -21.99
CA ALA A 234 50.55 12.43 -22.81
C ALA A 234 51.31 11.11 -22.91
N THR A 235 51.08 10.41 -24.02
CA THR A 235 52.00 9.42 -24.55
C THR A 235 53.28 10.20 -24.72
N GLY A 236 54.08 10.21 -23.66
CA GLY A 236 55.46 10.63 -23.73
C GLY A 236 56.09 9.83 -24.86
N PRO A 237 56.93 10.46 -25.70
CA PRO A 237 57.59 9.74 -26.78
C PRO A 237 58.28 8.51 -26.17
N ALA A 238 57.84 7.34 -26.61
CA ALA A 238 58.54 6.10 -26.37
C ALA A 238 59.92 6.26 -27.02
N TRP A 239 60.93 6.53 -26.20
CA TRP A 239 62.31 6.44 -26.64
C TRP A 239 62.61 4.95 -26.80
N ASP A 240 62.54 4.48 -28.04
CA ASP A 240 63.13 3.20 -28.44
C ASP A 240 64.62 3.24 -28.10
N ALA A 241 65.01 2.49 -27.07
CA ALA A 241 66.40 2.24 -26.75
C ALA A 241 66.92 1.11 -27.65
N PRO A 242 67.96 1.33 -28.47
CA PRO A 242 68.58 0.26 -29.23
C PRO A 242 69.43 -0.61 -28.29
N THR A 243 69.00 -1.84 -28.04
CA THR A 243 69.83 -2.88 -27.40
C THR A 243 70.97 -3.24 -28.34
N GLN A 244 72.13 -2.62 -28.10
CA GLN A 244 73.38 -3.01 -28.74
C GLN A 244 73.80 -4.42 -28.31
N ILE A 245 73.94 -5.25 -29.33
CA ILE A 245 74.70 -6.49 -29.40
C ILE A 245 76.16 -6.24 -28.94
N LEU A 246 76.66 -7.00 -27.96
CA LEU A 246 78.07 -7.37 -27.72
C LEU A 246 78.05 -8.53 -26.69
N ARG A 247 78.17 -9.81 -27.04
CA ARG A 247 79.34 -10.62 -27.49
C ARG A 247 80.43 -10.81 -26.42
N ARG A 248 80.76 -12.11 -26.19
CA ARG A 248 81.88 -12.73 -25.44
C ARG A 248 81.67 -12.85 -23.92
N SER A 249 82.02 -13.96 -23.27
CA SER A 249 82.94 -15.06 -23.61
C SER A 249 82.43 -16.41 -23.13
#